data_AF-A0A1X7NVN2-F1
#
_entry.id   AF-A0A1X7NVN2-F1
#
_cell.length_a   1.000
_cell.length_b   1.000
_cell.length_c   1.000
_cell.angle_alpha   90.00
_cell.angle_beta   90.00
_cell.angle_gamma   90.00
#
_symmetry.space_group_name_H-M   'P 1'
#
loop_
_entity.id
_entity.type
_entity.pdbx_description
1 polymer ?
#
loop_
_entity_poly.entity_id
_entity_poly.type
_entity_poly.pdbx_seq_one_letter_code
_entity_poly.pdbx_strand_id
1 'polypeptide(L)'
;MVAYSFNPIFGDQVSELRKLQTVRADRRRHAAPGERIQLYTGMRTRHCRKLVDPDPVCKSVVPITILLVGSPHLDFIGSIVVDGERLHLEEMEAFAKADGFAIEHVGDWKHRALGIPGSARFNMGMFWKEHHGDGVFHGWLIRWEPAP
;
A
#
# COMPACT_ATOMS: atom_id res chain seq x y z
N MET A 1 11.47 2.39 18.13
CA MET A 1 10.69 3.24 17.22
C MET A 1 10.88 2.75 15.80
N VAL A 2 9.82 2.70 14.99
CA VAL A 2 9.84 2.07 13.67
C VAL A 2 9.54 3.09 12.59
N ALA A 3 10.34 3.09 11.53
CA ALA A 3 10.14 3.94 10.36
C ALA A 3 9.68 3.14 9.14
N TYR A 4 8.84 3.79 8.33
CA TYR A 4 8.38 3.31 7.03
C TYR A 4 8.62 4.38 5.98
N SER A 5 9.36 4.02 4.91
CA SER A 5 9.57 4.91 3.77
C SER A 5 8.56 4.62 2.66
N PHE A 6 7.96 5.65 2.08
CA PHE A 6 6.99 5.53 1.00
C PHE A 6 7.60 5.97 -0.34
N ASN A 7 7.14 5.33 -1.42
CA ASN A 7 7.36 5.84 -2.76
C ASN A 7 6.75 7.26 -2.86
N PRO A 8 7.42 8.23 -3.51
CA PRO A 8 6.93 9.61 -3.63
C PRO A 8 5.48 9.76 -4.10
N ILE A 9 4.96 8.85 -4.94
CA ILE A 9 3.55 8.91 -5.41
C ILE A 9 2.51 8.84 -4.29
N PHE A 10 2.89 8.30 -3.12
CA PHE A 10 2.02 8.24 -1.94
C PHE A 10 2.32 9.33 -0.92
N GLY A 11 3.36 10.15 -1.14
CA GLY A 11 3.88 11.09 -0.15
C GLY A 11 2.82 12.04 0.37
N ASP A 12 2.07 12.68 -0.54
CA ASP A 12 1.05 13.66 -0.19
C ASP A 12 -0.11 12.99 0.57
N GLN A 13 -0.62 11.87 0.03
CA GLN A 13 -1.69 11.09 0.66
C GLN A 13 -1.36 10.64 2.09
N VAL A 14 -0.09 10.28 2.36
CA VAL A 14 0.38 9.92 3.70
C VAL A 14 0.51 11.15 4.59
N SER A 15 1.07 12.25 4.06
CA SER A 15 1.25 13.49 4.82
C SER A 15 -0.07 14.16 5.23
N GLU A 16 -1.09 14.00 4.40
CA GLU A 16 -2.44 14.52 4.62
C GLU A 16 -3.34 13.51 5.36
N LEU A 17 -2.76 12.40 5.85
CA LEU A 17 -3.47 11.36 6.60
C LEU A 17 -4.67 10.72 5.88
N ARG A 18 -4.68 10.77 4.54
CA ARG A 18 -5.68 10.05 3.71
C ARG A 18 -5.33 8.59 3.54
N LYS A 19 -4.04 8.27 3.38
CA LYS A 19 -3.51 6.90 3.36
C LYS A 19 -3.10 6.50 4.78
N LEU A 20 -3.80 5.54 5.37
CA LEU A 20 -3.62 5.07 6.75
C LEU A 20 -3.16 3.62 6.88
N GLN A 21 -2.76 3.01 5.76
CA GLN A 21 -2.23 1.66 5.72
C GLN A 21 -1.07 1.49 4.73
N THR A 22 -0.26 0.46 4.94
CA THR A 22 0.81 0.05 4.02
C THR A 22 1.03 -1.45 4.13
N VAL A 23 1.24 -2.10 2.99
CA VAL A 23 1.78 -3.46 2.93
C VAL A 23 3.31 -3.41 2.92
N ARG A 24 3.96 -4.31 3.66
CA ARG A 24 5.43 -4.43 3.72
C ARG A 24 5.86 -5.89 3.66
N ALA A 25 7.00 -6.13 3.02
CA ALA A 25 7.68 -7.41 3.12
C ALA A 25 8.12 -7.66 4.57
N ASP A 26 8.33 -8.94 4.90
CA ASP A 26 8.86 -9.31 6.19
C ASP A 26 10.24 -8.67 6.44
N ARG A 27 10.48 -8.30 7.70
CA ARG A 27 11.77 -7.78 8.16
C ARG A 27 11.90 -8.05 9.64
N ARG A 28 13.13 -7.90 10.16
CA ARG A 28 13.47 -8.15 11.58
C ARG A 28 12.45 -7.61 12.59
N ARG A 29 11.82 -6.46 12.33
CA ARG A 29 10.81 -5.87 13.22
C ARG A 29 9.82 -4.97 12.49
N HIS A 30 8.53 -5.18 12.73
CA HIS A 30 7.46 -4.21 12.48
C HIS A 30 7.08 -3.45 13.76
N ALA A 31 6.28 -2.39 13.62
CA ALA A 31 5.71 -1.69 14.77
C ALA A 31 4.71 -2.62 15.48
N ALA A 32 4.62 -2.55 16.81
CA ALA A 32 3.53 -3.18 17.55
C ALA A 32 2.33 -2.21 17.65
N PRO A 33 1.08 -2.69 17.78
CA PRO A 33 -0.06 -1.85 18.11
C PRO A 33 0.22 -0.96 19.34
N GLY A 34 -0.18 0.31 19.28
CA GLY A 34 0.08 1.33 20.30
C GLY A 34 1.44 2.04 20.16
N GLU A 35 2.37 1.54 19.35
CA GLU A 35 3.66 2.21 19.12
C GLU A 35 3.53 3.40 18.15
N ARG A 36 4.31 4.46 18.41
CA ARG A 36 4.50 5.55 17.44
C ARG A 36 5.29 5.06 16.22
N ILE A 37 4.84 5.43 15.03
CA ILE A 37 5.49 5.10 13.76
C ILE A 37 5.94 6.37 13.05
N GLN A 38 7.13 6.33 12.49
CA GLN A 38 7.66 7.44 11.71
C GLN A 38 7.43 7.19 10.22
N LEU A 39 6.79 8.14 9.55
CA LEU A 39 6.47 8.05 8.13
C LEU A 39 7.38 9.00 7.35
N TYR A 40 8.12 8.45 6.39
CA TYR A 40 9.10 9.20 5.59
C TYR A 40 8.93 8.95 4.10
N THR A 41 9.47 9.84 3.27
CA THR A 41 9.80 9.54 1.87
C THR A 41 11.30 9.73 1.64
N GLY A 42 11.87 9.08 0.62
CA GLY A 42 13.27 9.27 0.23
C GLY A 42 14.30 8.93 1.31
N MET A 43 14.01 7.99 2.23
CA MET A 43 14.94 7.65 3.30
C MET A 43 16.31 7.23 2.76
N ARG A 44 17.39 7.62 3.44
CA ARG A 44 18.80 7.41 3.04
C ARG A 44 19.24 8.16 1.78
N THR A 45 18.45 9.14 1.34
CA THR A 45 18.82 10.08 0.27
C THR A 45 18.81 11.52 0.79
N ARG A 46 19.37 12.46 0.03
CA ARG A 46 19.26 13.91 0.31
C ARG A 46 17.81 14.43 0.27
N HIS A 47 16.89 13.67 -0.31
CA HIS A 47 15.47 14.01 -0.43
C HIS A 47 14.63 13.40 0.71
N CYS A 48 15.27 12.93 1.79
CA CYS A 48 14.58 12.41 2.97
C CYS A 48 13.70 13.47 3.61
N ARG A 49 12.40 13.19 3.74
CA ARG A 49 11.42 14.09 4.37
C ARG A 49 10.47 13.31 5.26
N LYS A 50 10.25 13.81 6.48
CA LYS A 50 9.19 13.31 7.38
C LYS A 50 7.84 13.75 6.83
N LEU A 51 6.90 12.81 6.73
CA LEU A 51 5.60 13.05 6.08
C LEU A 51 4.54 13.51 7.07
N VAL A 52 4.56 13.01 8.31
CA VAL A 52 3.56 13.33 9.33
C VAL A 52 4.24 13.70 10.63
N ASP A 53 3.78 14.77 11.26
CA ASP A 53 4.18 15.18 12.60
C ASP A 53 2.95 15.76 13.33
N PRO A 54 2.60 15.30 14.55
CA PRO A 54 3.26 14.25 15.34
C PRO A 54 3.17 12.83 14.73
N ASP A 55 4.06 11.93 15.15
CA ASP A 55 4.12 10.54 14.68
C ASP A 55 2.78 9.81 14.93
N PRO A 56 2.16 9.18 13.89
CA PRO A 56 0.95 8.37 14.04
C PRO A 56 1.13 7.16 14.97
N VAL A 57 0.02 6.60 15.43
CA VAL A 57 0.01 5.41 16.29
C VAL A 57 -0.32 4.18 15.46
N CYS A 58 0.53 3.16 15.54
CA CYS A 58 0.27 1.86 14.93
C CYS A 58 -1.00 1.26 15.53
N LYS A 59 -1.95 0.90 14.68
CA LYS A 59 -3.23 0.31 15.07
C LYS A 59 -3.21 -1.21 14.99
N SER A 60 -2.68 -1.76 13.90
CA SER A 60 -2.64 -3.19 13.68
C SER A 60 -1.49 -3.59 12.77
N VAL A 61 -0.94 -4.78 12.99
CA VAL A 61 -0.01 -5.45 12.08
C VAL A 61 -0.49 -6.89 11.91
N VAL A 62 -0.99 -7.21 10.72
CA VAL A 62 -1.60 -8.53 10.42
C VAL A 62 -0.97 -9.11 9.15
N PRO A 63 -0.87 -10.45 9.03
CA PRO A 63 -0.33 -11.08 7.83
C PRO A 63 -1.22 -10.77 6.62
N ILE A 64 -0.59 -10.59 5.46
CA ILE A 64 -1.27 -10.41 4.19
C ILE A 64 -0.59 -11.25 3.10
N THR A 65 -1.40 -11.89 2.27
CA THR A 65 -0.96 -12.59 1.07
C THR A 65 -1.63 -11.97 -0.15
N ILE A 66 -0.83 -11.65 -1.17
CA ILE A 66 -1.30 -11.09 -2.44
C ILE A 66 -0.86 -12.04 -3.55
N LEU A 67 -1.81 -12.56 -4.32
CA LEU A 67 -1.54 -13.34 -5.52
C LEU A 67 -1.56 -12.42 -6.73
N LEU A 68 -0.44 -12.34 -7.44
CA LEU A 68 -0.32 -11.65 -8.71
C LEU A 68 -0.38 -12.63 -9.88
N VAL A 69 -1.26 -12.36 -10.83
CA VAL A 69 -1.46 -13.13 -12.07
C VAL A 69 -0.99 -12.31 -13.27
N GLY A 70 -0.24 -12.94 -14.17
CA GLY A 70 0.46 -12.25 -15.26
C GLY A 70 -0.41 -11.75 -16.42
N SER A 71 -1.73 -11.70 -16.28
CA SER A 71 -2.64 -11.32 -17.38
C SER A 71 -3.17 -9.89 -17.23
N PRO A 72 -2.83 -8.97 -18.16
CA PRO A 72 -3.35 -7.60 -18.16
C PRO A 72 -4.88 -7.52 -18.35
N HIS A 73 -5.51 -8.60 -18.81
CA HIS A 73 -6.96 -8.69 -18.99
C HIS A 73 -7.73 -9.05 -17.72
N LEU A 74 -7.08 -9.66 -16.71
CA LEU A 74 -7.75 -10.14 -15.48
C LEU A 74 -7.58 -9.19 -14.28
N ASP A 75 -6.94 -8.04 -14.51
CA ASP A 75 -6.25 -7.23 -13.50
C ASP A 75 -5.19 -8.07 -12.75
N PHE A 76 -3.98 -7.53 -12.57
CA PHE A 76 -2.84 -8.32 -12.09
C PHE A 76 -3.03 -8.93 -10.70
N ILE A 77 -4.00 -8.49 -9.89
CA ILE A 77 -4.28 -9.05 -8.57
C ILE A 77 -5.37 -10.14 -8.68
N GLY A 78 -4.96 -11.40 -8.54
CA GLY A 78 -5.86 -12.56 -8.51
C GLY A 78 -6.58 -12.76 -7.18
N SER A 79 -5.92 -12.46 -6.05
CA SER A 79 -6.55 -12.49 -4.72
C SER A 79 -5.74 -11.71 -3.69
N ILE A 80 -6.44 -11.18 -2.68
CA ILE A 80 -5.85 -10.64 -1.45
C ILE A 80 -6.44 -11.42 -0.27
N VAL A 81 -5.58 -11.89 0.63
CA VAL A 81 -5.96 -12.54 1.89
C VAL A 81 -5.35 -11.75 3.04
N VAL A 82 -6.17 -11.23 3.95
CA VAL A 82 -5.76 -10.45 5.12
C VAL A 82 -6.13 -11.23 6.36
N ASP A 83 -5.15 -11.54 7.21
CA ASP A 83 -5.35 -12.30 8.46
C ASP A 83 -6.11 -13.64 8.27
N GLY A 84 -5.85 -14.30 7.14
CA GLY A 84 -6.51 -15.56 6.76
C GLY A 84 -7.85 -15.40 6.04
N GLU A 85 -8.41 -14.19 5.99
CA GLU A 85 -9.68 -13.91 5.33
C GLU A 85 -9.46 -13.41 3.90
N ARG A 86 -10.10 -14.08 2.93
CA ARG A 86 -10.01 -13.71 1.52
C ARG A 86 -10.98 -12.56 1.23
N LEU A 87 -10.45 -11.46 0.70
CA LEU A 87 -11.25 -10.32 0.26
C LEU A 87 -12.04 -10.66 -1.01
N HIS A 88 -13.30 -10.22 -1.04
CA HIS A 88 -14.13 -10.18 -2.24
C HIS A 88 -13.68 -9.06 -3.19
N LEU A 89 -14.22 -9.05 -4.41
CA LEU A 89 -13.78 -8.12 -5.47
C LEU A 89 -13.92 -6.64 -5.07
N GLU A 90 -15.05 -6.27 -4.48
CA GLU A 90 -15.30 -4.89 -4.02
C GLU A 90 -14.37 -4.51 -2.86
N GLU A 91 -14.08 -5.46 -1.96
CA GLU A 91 -13.16 -5.26 -0.84
C GLU A 91 -11.72 -5.13 -1.31
N MET A 92 -11.32 -5.84 -2.37
CA MET A 92 -10.01 -5.67 -3.00
C MET A 92 -9.85 -4.28 -3.63
N GLU A 93 -10.91 -3.75 -4.25
CA GLU A 93 -10.92 -2.40 -4.78
C GLU A 93 -10.83 -1.36 -3.66
N ALA A 94 -11.64 -1.51 -2.60
CA ALA A 94 -11.58 -0.67 -1.41
C ALA A 94 -10.20 -0.73 -0.72
N PHE A 95 -9.61 -1.92 -0.65
CA PHE A 95 -8.28 -2.15 -0.12
C PHE A 95 -7.22 -1.37 -0.92
N ALA A 96 -7.25 -1.48 -2.25
CA ALA A 96 -6.30 -0.78 -3.12
C ALA A 96 -6.42 0.74 -2.98
N LYS A 97 -7.65 1.27 -2.88
CA LYS A 97 -7.89 2.70 -2.59
C LYS A 97 -7.30 3.12 -1.25
N ALA A 98 -7.57 2.36 -0.19
CA ALA A 98 -7.02 2.62 1.15
C ALA A 98 -5.48 2.50 1.18
N ASP A 99 -4.90 1.65 0.32
CA ASP A 99 -3.46 1.56 0.11
C ASP A 99 -2.93 2.61 -0.89
N GLY A 100 -3.72 3.63 -1.23
CA GLY A 100 -3.29 4.83 -1.94
C GLY A 100 -3.24 4.73 -3.46
N PHE A 101 -3.88 3.70 -4.04
CA PHE A 101 -3.92 3.47 -5.49
C PHE A 101 -5.18 4.02 -6.17
N ALA A 102 -6.00 4.79 -5.44
CA ALA A 102 -7.20 5.42 -5.98
C ALA A 102 -6.86 6.30 -7.20
N ILE A 103 -7.68 6.21 -8.25
CA ILE A 103 -7.43 6.87 -9.55
C ILE A 103 -7.31 8.39 -9.37
N GLU A 104 -8.14 8.97 -8.51
CA GLU A 104 -8.14 10.39 -8.16
C GLU A 104 -6.83 10.86 -7.51
N HIS A 105 -5.97 9.96 -7.04
CA HIS A 105 -4.72 10.28 -6.38
C HIS A 105 -3.48 9.96 -7.20
N VAL A 106 -3.51 8.87 -7.98
CA VAL A 106 -2.34 8.43 -8.76
C VAL A 106 -2.56 8.41 -10.28
N GLY A 107 -3.76 8.78 -10.74
CA GLY A 107 -4.18 8.70 -12.13
C GLY A 107 -4.66 7.30 -12.52
N ASP A 108 -5.31 7.20 -13.68
CA ASP A 108 -5.76 5.92 -14.25
C ASP A 108 -4.65 5.34 -15.14
N TRP A 109 -3.92 4.36 -14.61
CA TRP A 109 -2.79 3.77 -15.33
C TRP A 109 -3.25 2.81 -16.44
N LYS A 110 -4.42 2.18 -16.30
CA LYS A 110 -4.99 1.32 -17.34
C LYS A 110 -5.42 2.16 -18.52
N HIS A 111 -6.11 3.27 -18.26
CA HIS A 111 -6.53 4.19 -19.31
C HIS A 111 -5.32 4.82 -19.99
N ARG A 112 -4.29 5.23 -19.23
CA ARG A 112 -3.04 5.73 -19.82
C ARG A 112 -2.34 4.68 -20.70
N ALA A 113 -2.33 3.42 -20.29
CA ALA A 113 -1.61 2.36 -21.01
C ALA A 113 -2.39 1.80 -22.21
N LEU A 114 -3.71 1.68 -22.10
CA LEU A 114 -4.56 0.90 -23.01
C LEU A 114 -5.80 1.66 -23.52
N GLY A 115 -6.07 2.87 -23.05
CA GLY A 115 -7.26 3.64 -23.42
C GLY A 115 -8.58 3.10 -22.84
N ILE A 116 -8.51 2.19 -21.86
CA ILE A 116 -9.68 1.55 -21.23
C ILE A 116 -9.75 1.98 -19.76
N PRO A 117 -10.93 2.32 -19.22
CA PRO A 117 -11.09 2.65 -17.80
C PRO A 117 -10.47 1.59 -16.87
N GLY A 118 -9.67 2.07 -15.92
CA GLY A 118 -9.02 1.26 -14.91
C GLY A 118 -9.74 1.25 -13.56
N SER A 119 -9.01 0.80 -12.55
CA SER A 119 -9.46 0.72 -11.16
C SER A 119 -8.25 0.89 -10.22
N ALA A 120 -8.52 1.14 -8.93
CA ALA A 120 -7.45 1.18 -7.94
C ALA A 120 -6.76 -0.19 -7.84
N ARG A 121 -7.52 -1.29 -7.94
CA ARG A 121 -6.98 -2.65 -8.00
C ARG A 121 -6.02 -2.83 -9.18
N PHE A 122 -6.33 -2.27 -10.34
CA PHE A 122 -5.42 -2.32 -11.50
C PHE A 122 -4.14 -1.52 -11.26
N ASN A 123 -4.25 -0.28 -10.75
CA ASN A 123 -3.08 0.55 -10.41
C ASN A 123 -2.18 -0.17 -9.41
N MET A 124 -2.76 -0.73 -8.34
CA MET A 124 -2.02 -1.55 -7.38
C MET A 124 -1.36 -2.74 -8.08
N GLY A 125 -2.10 -3.49 -8.89
CA GLY A 125 -1.57 -4.64 -9.61
C GLY A 125 -0.37 -4.32 -10.52
N MET A 126 -0.44 -3.22 -11.26
CA MET A 126 0.67 -2.72 -12.09
C MET A 126 1.90 -2.39 -11.24
N PHE A 127 1.71 -1.60 -10.17
CA PHE A 127 2.80 -1.23 -9.26
C PHE A 127 3.49 -2.47 -8.68
N TRP A 128 2.67 -3.41 -8.21
CA TRP A 128 3.15 -4.63 -7.58
C TRP A 128 3.87 -5.54 -8.55
N LYS A 129 3.34 -5.73 -9.76
CA LYS A 129 4.02 -6.51 -10.81
C LYS A 129 5.39 -5.92 -11.16
N GLU A 130 5.49 -4.59 -11.28
CA GLU A 130 6.76 -3.90 -11.56
C GLU A 130 7.81 -4.14 -10.45
N HIS A 131 7.38 -4.14 -9.19
CA HIS A 131 8.30 -4.21 -8.04
C HIS A 131 8.56 -5.63 -7.52
N HIS A 132 7.66 -6.58 -7.77
CA HIS A 132 7.69 -7.93 -7.18
C HIS A 132 7.55 -9.07 -8.19
N GLY A 133 7.24 -8.79 -9.46
CA GLY A 133 7.00 -9.81 -10.48
C GLY A 133 5.65 -10.53 -10.34
N ASP A 134 5.54 -11.71 -10.94
CA ASP A 134 4.35 -12.57 -10.83
C ASP A 134 4.49 -13.56 -9.66
N GLY A 135 3.36 -14.05 -9.14
CA GLY A 135 3.35 -15.08 -8.09
C GLY A 135 2.75 -14.60 -6.77
N VAL A 136 3.11 -15.28 -5.68
CA VAL A 136 2.56 -15.01 -4.34
C VAL A 136 3.51 -14.13 -3.54
N PHE A 137 3.01 -12.98 -3.11
CA PHE A 137 3.68 -12.15 -2.12
C PHE A 137 3.13 -12.45 -0.73
N HIS A 138 4.03 -12.65 0.24
CA HIS A 138 3.72 -12.73 1.66
C HIS A 138 4.33 -11.53 2.39
N GLY A 139 3.54 -10.92 3.27
CA GLY A 139 4.02 -9.81 4.07
C GLY A 139 3.07 -9.42 5.18
N TRP A 140 3.17 -8.16 5.57
CA TRP A 140 2.45 -7.57 6.69
C TRP A 140 1.69 -6.34 6.26
N LEU A 141 0.41 -6.30 6.59
CA LEU A 141 -0.43 -5.11 6.48
C LEU A 141 -0.34 -4.35 7.80
N ILE A 142 0.25 -3.15 7.72
CA ILE A 142 0.34 -2.23 8.86
C ILE A 142 -0.71 -1.15 8.66
N ARG A 143 -1.52 -0.91 9.69
CA ARG A 143 -2.49 0.20 9.74
C ARG A 143 -2.14 1.11 10.90
N TRP A 144 -2.45 2.38 10.76
CA TRP A 144 -2.25 3.38 11.80
C TRP A 144 -3.42 4.35 11.88
N GLU A 145 -3.43 5.12 12.95
CA GLU A 145 -4.34 6.23 13.16
C GLU A 145 -3.56 7.51 13.45
N PRO A 146 -4.12 8.69 13.11
CA PRO A 146 -3.55 9.96 13.52
C PRO A 146 -3.27 10.00 15.02
N ALA A 147 -2.23 10.72 15.41
CA ALA A 147 -1.99 11.00 16.82
C ALA A 147 -3.21 11.73 17.43
N PRO A 148 -3.57 11.42 18.69
CA PRO A 148 -4.50 12.25 19.45
C PRO A 148 -3.94 13.64 19.74
#